data_AF-A0A183UZ13-F1
#
_entry.id   AF-A0A183UZ13-F1
#
_cell.length_a   1.000
_cell.length_b   1.000
_cell.length_c   1.000
_cell.angle_alpha   90.00
_cell.angle_beta   90.00
_cell.angle_gamma   90.00
#
_symmetry.space_group_name_H-M   'P 1'
#
loop_
_entity.id
_entity.type
_entity.pdbx_description
1 polymer ?
#
loop_
_entity_poly.entity_id
_entity_poly.type
_entity_poly.pdbx_seq_one_letter_code
_entity_poly.pdbx_strand_id
1 'polypeptide(L)'
;MHFKNTHETAQAIKHMPFKRAICILENAKEMNEIVAFRNFNHCVGRKAQVKAWGCTQVRWPKKSAGFLLRLLRSIEVSSLMLSAVLGMRRATQNNKALDTDLLVIEHIQMQGAAKMRRRTCRAHGRINPYVSFSCHIKVNVSEKEEGSVEALRAVVELVKGDTQVAKAHPHRVLYFSIHLALILDELDVAKELFELAPTGVHVLATSLRVQLLSRLGRLNDALMQLEYVLNEDVPRFDVKRKIADEALDELCAAIKVKPNSVIEVWLFSDLSKFLNGNSSLARWSLWGRGGAKGVIFHFLKF
;
A
#
# COMPACT_ATOMS: atom_id res chain seq x y z
N MET A 1 -8.85 -9.28 33.40
CA MET A 1 -8.92 -8.47 32.16
C MET A 1 -10.33 -8.53 31.64
N HIS A 2 -10.88 -7.45 31.09
CA HIS A 2 -12.27 -7.46 30.59
C HIS A 2 -12.27 -7.65 29.09
N PHE A 3 -12.83 -8.76 28.60
CA PHE A 3 -12.85 -9.14 27.18
C PHE A 3 -13.27 -8.02 26.23
N LYS A 4 -14.34 -7.26 26.56
CA LYS A 4 -14.83 -6.20 25.66
C LYS A 4 -13.84 -5.04 25.52
N ASN A 5 -13.17 -4.65 26.62
CA ASN A 5 -12.20 -3.55 26.60
C ASN A 5 -10.90 -4.01 25.90
N THR A 6 -10.45 -5.21 26.29
CA THR A 6 -9.74 -6.22 25.49
C THR A 6 -9.75 -5.97 23.98
N HIS A 7 -10.90 -6.35 23.42
CA HIS A 7 -11.20 -6.39 22.02
C HIS A 7 -11.09 -5.02 21.35
N GLU A 8 -11.71 -3.97 21.90
CA GLU A 8 -11.64 -2.63 21.29
C GLU A 8 -10.20 -2.09 21.27
N THR A 9 -9.44 -2.32 22.34
CA THR A 9 -8.03 -1.90 22.40
C THR A 9 -7.18 -2.64 21.38
N ALA A 10 -7.41 -3.95 21.24
CA ALA A 10 -6.72 -4.80 20.27
C ALA A 10 -7.05 -4.42 18.82
N GLN A 11 -8.32 -4.11 18.53
CA GLN A 11 -8.73 -3.68 17.19
C GLN A 11 -8.17 -2.30 16.83
N ALA A 12 -8.01 -1.41 17.81
CA ALA A 12 -7.44 -0.08 17.58
C ALA A 12 -5.97 -0.11 17.12
N ILE A 13 -5.20 -1.12 17.53
CA ILE A 13 -3.78 -1.29 17.16
C ILE A 13 -3.56 -2.27 16.00
N LYS A 14 -4.62 -2.86 15.44
CA LYS A 14 -4.53 -3.82 14.34
C LYS A 14 -4.05 -3.12 13.07
N HIS A 15 -3.14 -3.75 12.33
CA HIS A 15 -2.52 -3.20 11.10
C HIS A 15 -1.72 -1.90 11.31
N MET A 16 -1.34 -1.58 12.56
CA MET A 16 -0.45 -0.46 12.84
C MET A 16 1.02 -0.90 12.82
N PRO A 17 1.95 0.02 12.49
CA PRO A 17 3.37 -0.24 12.69
C PRO A 17 3.63 -0.45 14.19
N PHE A 18 4.52 -1.39 14.48
CA PHE A 18 4.70 -1.94 15.82
C PHE A 18 5.08 -0.86 16.85
N LYS A 19 6.02 0.03 16.51
CA LYS A 19 6.44 1.15 17.37
C LYS A 19 5.29 2.10 17.68
N ARG A 20 4.43 2.40 16.70
CA ARG A 20 3.26 3.27 16.91
C ARG A 20 2.24 2.63 17.84
N ALA A 21 2.02 1.32 17.70
CA ALA A 21 1.12 0.59 18.57
C ALA A 21 1.56 0.63 20.04
N ILE A 22 2.86 0.47 20.32
CA ILE A 22 3.42 0.62 21.68
C ILE A 22 3.16 2.03 22.21
N CYS A 23 3.49 3.06 21.42
CA CYS A 23 3.29 4.46 21.79
C CYS A 23 1.82 4.76 22.15
N ILE A 24 0.87 4.29 21.34
CA ILE A 24 -0.58 4.48 21.61
C ILE A 24 -0.98 3.85 22.95
N LEU A 25 -0.49 2.65 23.24
CA LEU A 25 -0.86 1.96 24.47
C LEU A 25 -0.23 2.60 25.72
N GLU A 26 0.98 3.13 25.62
CA GLU A 26 1.64 3.91 26.69
C GLU A 26 0.87 5.21 26.93
N ASN A 27 0.60 5.96 25.87
CA ASN A 27 -0.20 7.17 25.93
C ASN A 27 -1.62 6.92 26.48
N ALA A 28 -2.23 5.78 26.15
CA ALA A 28 -3.54 5.40 26.68
C ALA A 28 -3.53 5.08 28.18
N LYS A 29 -2.39 4.64 28.73
CA LYS A 29 -2.19 4.43 30.17
C LYS A 29 -2.11 5.78 30.90
N GLU A 30 -1.45 6.75 30.28
CA GLU A 30 -1.28 8.12 30.77
C GLU A 30 -2.48 9.03 30.48
N MET A 31 -3.43 8.57 29.65
CA MET A 31 -4.62 9.30 29.19
C MET A 31 -4.32 10.43 28.18
N ASN A 32 -3.16 10.39 27.53
CA ASN A 32 -2.75 11.33 26.49
C ASN A 32 -3.43 11.03 25.15
N GLU A 33 -3.48 9.76 24.77
CA GLU A 33 -4.20 9.28 23.58
C GLU A 33 -5.33 8.34 23.96
N ILE A 34 -6.36 8.26 23.11
CA ILE A 34 -7.59 7.52 23.42
C ILE A 34 -7.82 6.36 22.47
N VAL A 35 -8.52 5.34 22.96
CA VAL A 35 -8.90 4.16 22.19
C VAL A 35 -10.35 4.29 21.74
N ALA A 36 -10.58 4.13 20.44
CA ALA A 36 -11.92 4.07 19.84
C ALA A 36 -12.67 2.82 20.26
N PHE A 37 -13.93 2.96 20.69
CA PHE A 37 -14.83 1.85 20.97
C PHE A 37 -15.87 1.79 19.84
N ARG A 38 -15.78 0.76 19.00
CA ARG A 38 -16.62 0.58 17.80
C ARG A 38 -17.75 -0.42 18.03
N ASN A 39 -17.46 -1.62 18.53
CA ASN A 39 -18.49 -2.65 18.71
C ASN A 39 -19.10 -2.60 20.12
N PHE A 40 -18.25 -2.61 21.15
CA PHE A 40 -18.70 -2.62 22.54
C PHE A 40 -18.87 -1.22 23.13
N ASN A 41 -19.64 -0.37 22.45
CA ASN A 41 -19.74 1.06 22.73
C ASN A 41 -21.04 1.51 23.43
N HIS A 42 -21.85 0.56 23.92
CA HIS A 42 -23.15 0.84 24.54
C HIS A 42 -22.95 1.64 25.84
N CYS A 43 -23.61 2.80 25.93
CA CYS A 43 -23.47 3.74 27.05
C CYS A 43 -22.01 4.17 27.33
N VAL A 44 -21.19 4.26 26.29
CA VAL A 44 -19.84 4.83 26.37
C VAL A 44 -19.92 6.35 26.17
N GLY A 45 -19.25 7.09 27.05
CA GLY A 45 -19.16 8.55 26.96
C GLY A 45 -18.37 9.05 25.76
N ARG A 46 -18.59 10.32 25.41
CA ARG A 46 -17.89 11.03 24.33
C ARG A 46 -16.79 11.91 24.91
N LYS A 47 -15.69 12.12 24.18
CA LYS A 47 -14.56 12.98 24.60
C LYS A 47 -14.00 13.75 23.42
N ALA A 48 -13.39 14.91 23.66
CA ALA A 48 -12.90 15.79 22.60
C ALA A 48 -11.81 15.15 21.70
N GLN A 49 -10.94 14.31 22.28
CA GLN A 49 -9.86 13.58 21.57
C GLN A 49 -10.37 12.60 20.49
N VAL A 50 -11.68 12.35 20.45
CA VAL A 50 -12.30 11.42 19.50
C VAL A 50 -12.15 11.83 18.04
N LYS A 51 -11.91 13.13 17.77
CA LYS A 51 -11.79 13.68 16.40
C LYS A 51 -10.72 12.98 15.56
N ALA A 52 -9.64 12.50 16.19
CA ALA A 52 -8.55 11.80 15.49
C ALA A 52 -8.97 10.44 14.90
N TRP A 53 -9.98 9.78 15.46
CA TRP A 53 -10.36 8.40 15.13
C TRP A 53 -11.61 8.29 14.25
N GLY A 54 -12.27 9.41 13.92
CA GLY A 54 -13.52 9.44 13.14
C GLY A 54 -14.70 8.75 13.85
N CYS A 55 -14.65 8.55 15.17
CA CYS A 55 -15.73 7.97 15.95
C CYS A 55 -16.34 9.00 16.93
N THR A 56 -17.35 8.62 17.70
CA THR A 56 -17.94 9.47 18.76
C THR A 56 -17.67 8.94 20.16
N GLN A 57 -17.53 7.62 20.31
CA GLN A 57 -17.43 6.94 21.60
C GLN A 57 -16.04 6.35 21.83
N VAL A 58 -15.46 6.65 23.00
CA VAL A 58 -14.05 6.42 23.29
C VAL A 58 -13.79 6.23 24.78
N ARG A 59 -12.74 5.47 25.15
CA ARG A 59 -12.29 5.30 26.54
C ARG A 59 -10.77 5.13 26.65
N TRP A 60 -10.26 5.20 27.87
CA TRP A 60 -8.89 4.83 28.24
C TRP A 60 -8.87 3.50 29.02
N PRO A 61 -8.74 2.35 28.34
CA PRO A 61 -8.75 1.05 29.00
C PRO A 61 -7.37 0.73 29.61
N LYS A 62 -6.97 1.45 30.67
CA LYS A 62 -5.64 1.36 31.33
C LYS A 62 -5.18 -0.07 31.61
N LYS A 63 -6.07 -0.89 32.19
CA LYS A 63 -5.77 -2.29 32.52
C LYS A 63 -5.51 -3.11 31.26
N SER A 64 -6.33 -2.96 30.21
CA SER A 64 -6.17 -3.65 28.94
C SER A 64 -4.90 -3.24 28.21
N ALA A 65 -4.63 -1.94 28.13
CA ALA A 65 -3.40 -1.41 27.54
C ALA A 65 -2.14 -1.95 28.22
N GLY A 66 -2.11 -2.00 29.56
CA GLY A 66 -0.95 -2.52 30.30
C GLY A 66 -0.59 -3.98 29.99
N PHE A 67 -1.57 -4.86 29.78
CA PHE A 67 -1.27 -6.25 29.39
C PHE A 67 -0.88 -6.38 27.92
N LEU A 68 -1.51 -5.61 27.02
CA LEU A 68 -1.14 -5.60 25.61
C LEU A 68 0.31 -5.10 25.45
N LEU A 69 0.70 -4.06 26.17
CA LEU A 69 2.10 -3.59 26.23
C LEU A 69 3.05 -4.68 26.69
N ARG A 70 2.70 -5.40 27.76
CA ARG A 70 3.54 -6.49 28.27
C ARG A 70 3.73 -7.60 27.22
N LEU A 71 2.68 -7.91 26.45
CA LEU A 71 2.75 -8.90 25.38
C LEU A 71 3.58 -8.39 24.20
N LEU A 72 3.37 -7.15 23.74
CA LEU A 72 4.15 -6.58 22.64
C LEU A 72 5.62 -6.47 23.00
N ARG A 73 5.99 -5.98 24.19
CA ARG A 73 7.39 -5.95 24.65
C ARG A 73 8.02 -7.35 24.71
N SER A 74 7.24 -8.37 25.07
CA SER A 74 7.72 -9.75 25.04
C SER A 74 8.03 -10.21 23.61
N ILE A 75 7.20 -9.82 22.64
CA ILE A 75 7.43 -10.11 21.22
C ILE A 75 8.67 -9.35 20.72
N GLU A 76 8.81 -8.08 21.08
CA GLU A 76 9.97 -7.24 20.73
C GLU A 76 11.28 -7.86 21.23
N VAL A 77 11.34 -8.23 22.51
CA VAL A 77 12.50 -8.92 23.09
C VAL A 77 12.76 -10.25 22.41
N SER A 78 11.72 -11.02 22.07
CA SER A 78 11.88 -12.30 21.38
C SER A 78 12.40 -12.11 19.95
N SER A 79 11.94 -11.07 19.24
CA SER A 79 12.40 -10.70 17.90
C SER A 79 13.86 -10.28 17.90
N LEU A 80 14.24 -9.41 18.85
CA LEU A 80 15.62 -8.93 18.99
C LEU A 80 16.56 -10.07 19.41
N MET A 81 16.14 -10.92 20.36
CA MET A 81 16.91 -12.09 20.76
C MET A 81 17.09 -13.07 19.60
N LEU A 82 16.06 -13.31 18.79
CA LEU A 82 16.19 -14.16 17.59
C LEU A 82 17.19 -13.56 16.61
N SER A 83 17.14 -12.25 16.32
CA SER A 83 18.15 -11.58 15.50
C SER A 83 19.58 -11.77 16.03
N ALA A 84 19.79 -11.63 17.35
CA ALA A 84 21.10 -11.80 17.97
C ALA A 84 21.59 -13.27 18.03
N VAL A 85 20.69 -14.23 18.25
CA VAL A 85 21.03 -15.66 18.45
C VAL A 85 21.13 -16.42 17.13
N LEU A 86 20.42 -16.01 16.07
CA LEU A 86 20.48 -16.64 14.75
C LEU A 86 21.82 -16.41 14.04
N GLY A 87 22.70 -15.55 14.57
CA GLY A 87 24.13 -15.52 14.21
C GLY A 87 24.91 -16.78 14.64
N MET A 88 24.37 -17.66 15.50
CA MET A 88 25.10 -18.81 16.05
C MET A 88 24.34 -20.15 16.17
N ARG A 89 23.04 -20.26 15.89
CA ARG A 89 22.34 -21.55 16.02
C ARG A 89 21.37 -21.87 14.89
N ARG A 90 21.75 -22.90 14.13
CA ARG A 90 20.99 -23.74 13.19
C ARG A 90 19.59 -23.24 12.82
N ALA A 91 19.50 -22.81 11.56
CA ALA A 91 18.30 -22.68 10.75
C ALA A 91 17.27 -23.79 11.05
N THR A 92 16.25 -23.45 11.83
CA THR A 92 14.92 -24.04 11.69
C THR A 92 14.17 -23.07 10.79
N GLN A 93 13.64 -23.57 9.67
CA GLN A 93 13.28 -22.87 8.42
C GLN A 93 12.33 -21.65 8.48
N ASN A 94 11.96 -21.13 9.66
CA ASN A 94 10.98 -20.05 9.82
C ASN A 94 11.52 -18.81 10.56
N ASN A 95 12.78 -18.79 10.98
CA ASN A 95 13.33 -17.69 11.76
C ASN A 95 13.99 -16.66 10.83
N LYS A 96 13.18 -15.82 10.18
CA LYS A 96 13.68 -14.59 9.58
C LYS A 96 14.20 -13.69 10.70
N ALA A 97 15.38 -13.07 10.51
CA ALA A 97 15.82 -12.00 11.38
C ALA A 97 14.90 -10.81 11.13
N LEU A 98 13.97 -10.57 12.05
CA LEU A 98 12.93 -9.56 11.88
C LEU A 98 13.47 -8.19 12.31
N ASP A 99 13.43 -7.20 11.43
CA ASP A 99 13.78 -5.82 11.73
C ASP A 99 12.66 -5.14 12.53
N THR A 100 13.02 -4.58 13.70
CA THR A 100 12.08 -3.90 14.60
C THR A 100 11.37 -2.72 13.96
N ASP A 101 11.98 -2.13 12.94
CA ASP A 101 11.54 -0.88 12.35
C ASP A 101 10.48 -1.10 11.27
N LEU A 102 10.53 -2.26 10.60
CA LEU A 102 9.61 -2.67 9.54
C LEU A 102 8.47 -3.58 10.05
N LEU A 103 8.47 -3.92 11.33
CA LEU A 103 7.44 -4.76 11.95
C LEU A 103 6.07 -4.07 11.96
N VAL A 104 5.07 -4.79 11.45
CA VAL A 104 3.67 -4.40 11.45
C VAL A 104 2.85 -5.48 12.13
N ILE A 105 1.86 -5.05 12.91
CA ILE A 105 0.95 -5.99 13.53
C ILE A 105 -0.08 -6.47 12.50
N GLU A 106 0.21 -7.62 11.89
CA GLU A 106 -0.65 -8.23 10.88
C GLU A 106 -2.01 -8.64 11.45
N HIS A 107 -1.99 -9.38 12.55
CA HIS A 107 -3.19 -9.98 13.09
C HIS A 107 -3.19 -9.98 14.62
N ILE A 108 -4.24 -9.41 15.19
CA ILE A 108 -4.55 -9.53 16.61
C ILE A 108 -5.97 -10.04 16.75
N GLN A 109 -6.14 -11.09 17.56
CA GLN A 109 -7.43 -11.66 17.87
C GLN A 109 -7.59 -11.89 19.36
N MET A 110 -8.77 -11.49 19.86
CA MET A 110 -9.21 -11.80 21.21
C MET A 110 -10.26 -12.91 21.17
N GLN A 111 -10.08 -13.93 22.00
CA GLN A 111 -11.08 -14.97 22.21
C GLN A 111 -11.59 -14.94 23.65
N GLY A 112 -12.86 -15.27 23.86
CA GLY A 112 -13.43 -15.40 25.19
C GLY A 112 -12.85 -16.62 25.91
N ALA A 113 -12.38 -16.45 27.15
CA ALA A 113 -11.94 -17.55 27.98
C ALA A 113 -13.09 -18.09 28.83
N ALA A 114 -12.87 -19.21 29.53
CA ALA A 114 -13.82 -19.76 30.49
C ALA A 114 -14.26 -18.69 31.52
N LYS A 115 -15.58 -18.57 31.71
CA LYS A 115 -16.16 -17.54 32.59
C LYS A 115 -16.03 -17.98 34.04
N MET A 116 -15.35 -17.17 34.86
CA MET A 116 -15.28 -17.40 36.30
C MET A 116 -16.56 -16.90 36.99
N ARG A 117 -17.22 -17.73 37.78
CA ARG A 117 -18.48 -17.41 38.46
C ARG A 117 -18.25 -17.11 39.94
N ARG A 118 -18.87 -16.03 40.43
CA ARG A 118 -19.05 -15.70 41.85
C ARG A 118 -20.53 -15.44 42.11
N ARG A 119 -20.93 -15.28 43.37
CA ARG A 119 -22.32 -15.00 43.76
C ARG A 119 -22.48 -13.53 44.16
N THR A 120 -23.63 -12.95 43.82
CA THR A 120 -24.10 -11.65 44.34
C THR A 120 -25.40 -11.89 45.08
N CYS A 121 -25.42 -11.64 46.38
CA CYS A 121 -26.65 -11.64 47.16
C CYS A 121 -27.49 -10.41 46.78
N ARG A 122 -28.80 -10.60 46.62
CA ARG A 122 -29.77 -9.56 46.28
C ARG A 122 -30.90 -9.56 47.31
N ALA A 123 -31.75 -8.54 47.23
CA ALA A 123 -32.92 -8.41 48.09
C ALA A 123 -33.79 -9.68 48.06
N HIS A 124 -34.47 -9.94 49.18
CA HIS A 124 -35.35 -11.10 49.37
C HIS A 124 -34.67 -12.46 49.14
N GLY A 125 -33.39 -12.59 49.51
CA GLY A 125 -32.66 -13.87 49.44
C GLY A 125 -32.32 -14.33 48.01
N ARG A 126 -32.54 -13.51 46.98
CA ARG A 126 -32.19 -13.86 45.59
C ARG A 126 -30.66 -13.92 45.42
N ILE A 127 -30.18 -14.91 44.67
CA ILE A 127 -28.74 -15.08 44.38
C ILE A 127 -28.52 -14.99 42.88
N ASN A 128 -27.79 -13.96 42.44
CA ASN A 128 -27.44 -13.78 41.03
C ASN A 128 -25.96 -14.10 40.78
N PRO A 129 -25.58 -14.58 39.59
CA PRO A 129 -24.18 -14.80 39.24
C PRO A 129 -23.44 -13.49 38.98
N TYR A 130 -22.27 -13.32 39.59
CA TYR A 130 -21.27 -12.33 39.20
C TYR A 130 -20.18 -13.00 38.36
N VAL A 131 -20.22 -12.77 37.05
CA VAL A 131 -19.33 -13.45 36.08
C VAL A 131 -18.16 -12.57 35.66
N SER A 132 -16.97 -13.16 35.63
CA SER A 132 -15.77 -12.52 35.09
C SER A 132 -15.51 -13.02 33.67
N PHE A 133 -15.44 -12.09 32.72
CA PHE A 133 -15.17 -12.37 31.30
C PHE A 133 -13.69 -12.18 30.99
N SER A 134 -12.92 -13.25 31.20
CA SER A 134 -11.50 -13.34 30.82
C SER A 134 -11.34 -13.58 29.32
N CYS A 135 -10.13 -13.40 28.80
CA CYS A 135 -9.86 -13.51 27.37
C CYS A 135 -8.47 -14.08 27.08
N HIS A 136 -8.35 -14.80 25.96
CA HIS A 136 -7.08 -15.18 25.34
C HIS A 136 -6.71 -14.19 24.24
N ILE A 137 -5.43 -13.89 24.15
CA ILE A 137 -4.88 -12.88 23.24
C ILE A 137 -3.91 -13.60 22.31
N LYS A 138 -4.17 -13.56 21.01
CA LYS A 138 -3.23 -14.00 19.97
C LYS A 138 -2.77 -12.79 19.18
N VAL A 139 -1.45 -12.64 19.04
CA VAL A 139 -0.82 -11.56 18.28
C VAL A 139 0.17 -12.20 17.32
N ASN A 140 0.06 -11.85 16.05
CA ASN A 140 1.02 -12.16 15.00
C ASN A 140 1.58 -10.83 14.48
N VAL A 141 2.89 -10.80 14.28
CA VAL A 141 3.61 -9.64 13.74
C VAL A 141 4.39 -10.15 12.54
N SER A 142 4.41 -9.37 11.47
CA SER A 142 5.14 -9.66 10.25
C SER A 142 5.90 -8.42 9.81
N GLU A 143 6.92 -8.61 9.00
CA GLU A 143 7.55 -7.50 8.28
C GLU A 143 6.63 -7.04 7.15
N LYS A 144 6.60 -5.72 6.95
CA LYS A 144 5.95 -5.15 5.77
C LYS A 144 6.80 -5.45 4.53
N GLU A 145 6.47 -6.51 3.80
CA GLU A 145 7.05 -6.79 2.48
C GLU A 145 6.29 -5.96 1.41
N GLU A 146 7.02 -5.15 0.64
CA GLU A 146 6.45 -4.37 -0.47
C GLU A 146 6.47 -5.21 -1.76
N GLY A 147 5.37 -5.92 -2.03
CA GLY A 147 5.16 -6.71 -3.24
C GLY A 147 5.99 -8.00 -3.29
N SER A 148 5.37 -9.17 -3.13
CA SER A 148 6.09 -10.43 -3.29
C SER A 148 6.06 -10.90 -4.75
N VAL A 149 7.23 -11.30 -5.26
CA VAL A 149 7.38 -11.97 -6.56
C VAL A 149 6.51 -13.23 -6.62
N GLU A 150 6.30 -13.89 -5.48
CA GLU A 150 5.41 -15.04 -5.34
C GLU A 150 3.94 -14.70 -5.61
N ALA A 151 3.45 -13.56 -5.12
CA ALA A 151 2.10 -13.11 -5.41
C ALA A 151 1.92 -12.76 -6.89
N LEU A 152 2.94 -12.14 -7.51
CA LEU A 152 2.93 -11.90 -8.95
C LEU A 152 2.84 -13.21 -9.73
N ARG A 153 3.66 -14.21 -9.40
CA ARG A 153 3.65 -15.53 -10.05
C ARG A 153 2.29 -16.21 -9.93
N ALA A 154 1.69 -16.22 -8.75
CA ALA A 154 0.37 -16.81 -8.54
C ALA A 154 -0.72 -16.11 -9.38
N VAL A 155 -0.67 -14.78 -9.48
CA VAL A 155 -1.62 -14.02 -10.31
C VAL A 155 -1.39 -14.30 -11.81
N VAL A 156 -0.13 -14.37 -12.25
CA VAL A 156 0.22 -14.70 -13.64
C VAL A 156 -0.24 -16.11 -14.01
N GLU A 157 -0.12 -17.09 -13.12
CA GLU A 157 -0.64 -18.44 -13.35
C GLU A 157 -2.17 -18.46 -13.52
N LEU A 158 -2.90 -17.70 -12.70
CA LEU A 158 -4.36 -17.57 -12.85
C LEU A 158 -4.74 -16.92 -14.20
N VAL A 159 -4.03 -15.86 -14.58
CA VAL A 159 -4.23 -15.18 -15.87
C VAL A 159 -3.81 -16.08 -17.05
N LYS A 160 -2.79 -16.94 -16.92
CA LYS A 160 -2.48 -17.93 -17.96
C LYS A 160 -3.50 -19.08 -17.98
N GLY A 161 -4.14 -19.35 -16.84
CA GLY A 161 -5.16 -20.38 -16.67
C GLY A 161 -6.49 -20.06 -17.38
N ASP A 162 -7.08 -18.88 -17.17
CA ASP A 162 -8.39 -18.60 -17.82
C ASP A 162 -8.28 -18.47 -19.36
N THR A 163 -7.09 -18.16 -19.89
CA THR A 163 -6.82 -18.12 -21.34
C THR A 163 -6.94 -19.51 -21.96
N GLN A 164 -6.44 -20.54 -21.27
CA GLN A 164 -6.58 -21.94 -21.69
C GLN A 164 -8.04 -22.42 -21.65
N VAL A 165 -8.83 -21.89 -20.71
CA VAL A 165 -10.25 -22.28 -20.52
C VAL A 165 -11.20 -21.50 -21.44
N ALA A 166 -10.66 -20.68 -22.37
CA ALA A 166 -11.42 -19.77 -23.24
C ALA A 166 -12.37 -18.83 -22.47
N LYS A 167 -12.08 -18.56 -21.20
CA LYS A 167 -12.79 -17.57 -20.40
C LYS A 167 -12.10 -16.23 -20.60
N ALA A 168 -12.86 -15.21 -20.99
CA ALA A 168 -12.32 -13.86 -21.10
C ALA A 168 -11.89 -13.36 -19.72
N HIS A 169 -10.60 -13.00 -19.58
CA HIS A 169 -10.15 -12.34 -18.36
C HIS A 169 -10.79 -10.95 -18.26
N PRO A 170 -11.19 -10.51 -17.06
CA PRO A 170 -11.50 -9.11 -16.85
C PRO A 170 -10.23 -8.28 -17.07
N HIS A 171 -10.25 -7.35 -18.04
CA HIS A 171 -9.10 -6.51 -18.40
C HIS A 171 -8.43 -5.82 -17.20
N ARG A 172 -9.19 -5.51 -16.14
CA ARG A 172 -8.66 -4.92 -14.90
C ARG A 172 -7.65 -5.82 -14.18
N VAL A 173 -7.89 -7.14 -14.15
CA VAL A 173 -6.96 -8.08 -13.51
C VAL A 173 -5.67 -8.16 -14.31
N LEU A 174 -5.76 -8.19 -15.64
CA LEU A 174 -4.58 -8.16 -16.51
C LEU A 174 -3.75 -6.88 -16.30
N TYR A 175 -4.39 -5.71 -16.34
CA TYR A 175 -3.69 -4.43 -16.12
C TYR A 175 -3.08 -4.31 -14.73
N PHE A 176 -3.77 -4.82 -13.70
CA PHE A 176 -3.22 -4.89 -12.35
C PHE A 176 -1.99 -5.79 -12.28
N SER A 177 -2.03 -6.95 -12.94
CA SER A 177 -0.90 -7.89 -13.01
C SER A 177 0.31 -7.26 -13.70
N ILE A 178 0.08 -6.54 -14.81
CA ILE A 178 1.13 -5.82 -15.53
C ILE A 178 1.73 -4.71 -14.66
N HIS A 179 0.89 -3.93 -13.98
CA HIS A 179 1.36 -2.87 -13.10
C HIS A 179 2.19 -3.42 -11.94
N LEU A 180 1.77 -4.54 -11.35
CA LEU A 180 2.56 -5.24 -10.33
C LEU A 180 3.90 -5.73 -10.87
N ALA A 181 3.93 -6.30 -12.08
CA ALA A 181 5.18 -6.73 -12.71
C ALA A 181 6.14 -5.55 -12.93
N LEU A 182 5.62 -4.38 -13.34
CA LEU A 182 6.41 -3.16 -13.45
C LEU A 182 6.92 -2.68 -12.08
N ILE A 183 6.10 -2.70 -11.03
CA ILE A 183 6.55 -2.31 -9.67
C ILE A 183 7.71 -3.21 -9.20
N LEU A 184 7.65 -4.51 -9.53
CA LEU A 184 8.66 -5.50 -9.18
C LEU A 184 9.85 -5.55 -10.16
N ASP A 185 9.86 -4.70 -11.19
CA ASP A 185 10.85 -4.63 -12.27
C ASP A 185 11.05 -5.95 -13.05
N GLU A 186 10.04 -6.82 -13.05
CA GLU A 186 10.00 -8.06 -13.82
C GLU A 186 9.52 -7.77 -15.25
N LEU A 187 10.38 -7.15 -16.05
CA LEU A 187 10.05 -6.64 -17.38
C LEU A 187 9.66 -7.74 -18.38
N ASP A 188 10.19 -8.94 -18.25
CA ASP A 188 9.89 -10.05 -19.15
C ASP A 188 8.48 -10.61 -18.91
N VAL A 189 8.09 -10.76 -17.64
CA VAL A 189 6.71 -11.12 -17.27
C VAL A 189 5.72 -10.06 -17.76
N ALA A 190 6.08 -8.78 -17.61
CA ALA A 190 5.23 -7.69 -18.08
C ALA A 190 5.05 -7.72 -19.61
N LYS A 191 6.09 -8.05 -20.40
CA LYS A 191 5.98 -8.24 -21.86
C LYS A 191 5.03 -9.39 -22.20
N GLU A 192 5.19 -10.56 -21.57
CA GLU A 192 4.32 -11.72 -21.79
C GLU A 192 2.85 -11.37 -21.51
N LEU A 193 2.58 -10.65 -20.42
CA LEU A 193 1.22 -10.23 -20.08
C LEU A 193 0.64 -9.22 -21.09
N PHE A 194 1.47 -8.40 -21.73
CA PHE A 194 1.02 -7.48 -22.77
C PHE A 194 0.65 -8.18 -24.08
N GLU A 195 1.18 -9.36 -24.37
CA GLU A 195 0.75 -10.17 -25.52
C GLU A 195 -0.70 -10.67 -25.36
N LEU A 196 -1.15 -10.81 -24.11
CA LEU A 196 -2.52 -11.19 -23.77
C LEU A 196 -3.49 -10.00 -23.71
N ALA A 197 -2.98 -8.77 -23.85
CA ALA A 197 -3.80 -7.56 -23.75
C ALA A 197 -4.67 -7.36 -25.00
N PRO A 198 -5.91 -6.84 -24.84
CA PRO A 198 -6.74 -6.52 -25.99
C PRO A 198 -6.06 -5.46 -26.86
N THR A 199 -6.27 -5.55 -28.18
CA THR A 199 -5.72 -4.62 -29.17
C THR A 199 -6.43 -3.26 -29.20
N GLY A 200 -7.54 -3.09 -28.48
CA GLY A 200 -8.25 -1.82 -28.39
C GLY A 200 -7.56 -0.81 -27.48
N VAL A 201 -7.72 0.48 -27.78
CA VAL A 201 -7.15 1.57 -26.96
C VAL A 201 -7.87 1.69 -25.62
N HIS A 202 -7.17 1.23 -24.58
CA HIS A 202 -7.52 1.42 -23.19
C HIS A 202 -6.47 2.28 -22.50
N VAL A 203 -6.90 3.33 -21.80
CA VAL A 203 -6.02 4.29 -21.09
C VAL A 203 -5.00 3.60 -20.17
N LEU A 204 -5.42 2.55 -19.45
CA LEU A 204 -4.52 1.81 -18.56
C LEU A 204 -3.51 0.97 -19.35
N ALA A 205 -3.96 0.28 -20.41
CA ALA A 205 -3.08 -0.55 -21.24
C ALA A 205 -2.01 0.31 -21.91
N THR A 206 -2.40 1.45 -22.46
CA THR A 206 -1.50 2.36 -23.17
C THR A 206 -0.50 3.00 -22.22
N SER A 207 -0.96 3.48 -21.06
CA SER A 207 -0.09 4.08 -20.04
C SER A 207 0.94 3.06 -19.52
N LEU A 208 0.49 1.84 -19.18
CA LEU A 208 1.40 0.78 -18.74
C LEU A 208 2.37 0.34 -19.85
N ARG A 209 1.94 0.35 -21.12
CA ARG A 209 2.78 -0.02 -22.27
C ARG A 209 3.87 1.04 -22.50
N VAL A 210 3.53 2.31 -22.36
CA VAL A 210 4.50 3.41 -22.39
C VAL A 210 5.52 3.29 -21.25
N GLN A 211 5.07 2.97 -20.03
CA GLN A 211 5.97 2.71 -18.89
C GLN A 211 6.93 1.55 -19.17
N LEU A 212 6.40 0.40 -19.64
CA LEU A 212 7.22 -0.76 -20.01
C LEU A 212 8.27 -0.43 -21.07
N LEU A 213 7.87 0.23 -22.16
CA LEU A 213 8.79 0.58 -23.26
C LEU A 213 9.84 1.61 -22.83
N SER A 214 9.48 2.53 -21.93
CA SER A 214 10.41 3.51 -21.34
C SER A 214 11.50 2.81 -20.53
N ARG A 215 11.11 1.83 -19.69
CA ARG A 215 12.06 1.03 -18.90
C ARG A 215 12.93 0.11 -19.75
N LEU A 216 12.40 -0.41 -20.85
CA LEU A 216 13.17 -1.18 -21.84
C LEU A 216 14.12 -0.32 -22.70
N GLY A 217 14.06 1.02 -22.59
CA GLY A 217 14.86 1.94 -23.41
C GLY A 217 14.40 2.06 -24.87
N ARG A 218 13.25 1.50 -25.23
CA ARG A 218 12.65 1.54 -26.57
C ARG A 218 11.82 2.82 -26.76
N LEU A 219 12.49 3.97 -26.71
CA LEU A 219 11.85 5.29 -26.69
C LEU A 219 11.03 5.59 -27.95
N ASN A 220 11.52 5.20 -29.13
CA ASN A 220 10.79 5.41 -30.39
C ASN A 220 9.46 4.66 -30.42
N ASP A 221 9.45 3.41 -29.94
CA ASP A 221 8.22 2.64 -29.85
C ASP A 221 7.25 3.25 -28.85
N ALA A 222 7.75 3.76 -27.71
CA ALA A 222 6.92 4.43 -26.72
C ALA A 222 6.29 5.72 -27.27
N LEU A 223 7.06 6.52 -28.01
CA LEU A 223 6.56 7.73 -28.69
C LEU A 223 5.55 7.40 -29.79
N MET A 224 5.78 6.33 -30.56
CA MET A 224 4.83 5.84 -31.56
C MET A 224 3.52 5.38 -30.91
N GLN A 225 3.57 4.74 -29.73
CA GLN A 225 2.36 4.40 -28.98
C GLN A 225 1.62 5.65 -28.50
N LEU A 226 2.32 6.69 -28.05
CA LEU A 226 1.71 7.97 -27.67
C LEU A 226 1.00 8.63 -28.86
N GLU A 227 1.66 8.68 -30.02
CA GLU A 227 1.09 9.22 -31.26
C GLU A 227 -0.15 8.43 -31.71
N TYR A 228 -0.08 7.09 -31.70
CA TYR A 228 -1.19 6.21 -32.04
C TYR A 228 -2.44 6.50 -31.18
N VAL A 229 -2.27 6.60 -29.86
CA VAL A 229 -3.37 6.84 -28.93
C VAL A 229 -3.97 8.25 -29.08
N LEU A 230 -3.13 9.23 -29.39
CA LEU A 230 -3.58 10.60 -29.65
C LEU A 230 -4.43 10.68 -30.91
N ASN A 231 -4.01 9.99 -31.98
CA ASN A 231 -4.69 9.96 -33.28
C ASN A 231 -5.98 9.12 -33.30
N GLU A 232 -6.15 8.16 -32.39
CA GLU A 232 -7.42 7.42 -32.32
C GLU A 232 -8.56 8.27 -31.74
N ASP A 233 -9.60 8.50 -32.54
CA ASP A 233 -10.82 9.19 -32.11
C ASP A 233 -11.72 8.28 -31.26
N VAL A 234 -11.40 8.18 -29.96
CA VAL A 234 -12.23 7.43 -29.00
C VAL A 234 -13.29 8.36 -28.39
N PRO A 235 -14.61 8.17 -28.67
CA PRO A 235 -15.67 9.14 -28.33
C PRO A 235 -15.95 9.31 -26.83
N ARG A 236 -15.23 8.60 -25.95
CA ARG A 236 -15.46 8.61 -24.49
C ARG A 236 -14.36 9.28 -23.68
N PHE A 237 -13.22 9.60 -24.27
CA PHE A 237 -12.08 10.17 -23.55
C PHE A 237 -11.59 11.45 -24.21
N ASP A 238 -11.56 12.53 -23.43
CA ASP A 238 -10.85 13.74 -23.81
C ASP A 238 -9.35 13.44 -23.96
N VAL A 239 -8.68 14.10 -24.90
CA VAL A 239 -7.29 13.86 -25.29
C VAL A 239 -6.37 13.86 -24.07
N LYS A 240 -6.61 14.77 -23.11
CA LYS A 240 -5.82 14.91 -21.87
C LYS A 240 -5.86 13.69 -20.95
N ARG A 241 -6.92 12.88 -21.01
CA ARG A 241 -7.14 11.74 -20.11
C ARG A 241 -6.80 10.40 -20.76
N LYS A 242 -6.26 10.41 -21.98
CA LYS A 242 -5.93 9.19 -22.71
C LYS A 242 -4.69 8.47 -22.16
N ILE A 243 -3.82 9.17 -21.43
CA ILE A 243 -2.57 8.67 -20.84
C ILE A 243 -2.44 9.21 -19.41
N ALA A 244 -1.91 8.40 -18.49
CA ALA A 244 -1.63 8.80 -17.12
C ALA A 244 -0.38 9.69 -17.01
N ASP A 245 -0.42 10.71 -16.15
CA ASP A 245 0.73 11.60 -15.88
C ASP A 245 1.98 10.80 -15.46
N GLU A 246 1.79 9.76 -14.65
CA GLU A 246 2.84 8.84 -14.18
C GLU A 246 3.62 8.17 -15.33
N ALA A 247 2.94 7.81 -16.42
CA ALA A 247 3.58 7.19 -17.59
C ALA A 247 4.40 8.19 -18.39
N LEU A 248 3.92 9.44 -18.47
CA LEU A 248 4.68 10.54 -19.09
C LEU A 248 5.92 10.88 -18.25
N ASP A 249 5.84 10.76 -16.92
CA ASP A 249 6.90 11.09 -15.95
C ASP A 249 8.07 10.13 -16.14
N GLU A 250 7.76 8.83 -16.18
CA GLU A 250 8.73 7.78 -16.47
C GLU A 250 9.38 7.96 -17.86
N LEU A 251 8.59 8.24 -18.90
CA LEU A 251 9.12 8.44 -20.26
C LEU A 251 10.04 9.68 -20.34
N CYS A 252 9.64 10.78 -19.73
CA CYS A 252 10.45 12.00 -19.66
C CYS A 252 11.77 11.74 -18.93
N ALA A 253 11.73 11.01 -17.80
CA ALA A 253 12.92 10.61 -17.07
C ALA A 253 13.84 9.72 -17.94
N ALA A 254 13.29 8.73 -18.65
CA ALA A 254 14.05 7.85 -19.53
C ALA A 254 14.72 8.61 -20.69
N ILE A 255 14.02 9.57 -21.30
CA ILE A 255 14.58 10.43 -22.37
C ILE A 255 15.77 11.26 -21.85
N LYS A 256 15.65 11.83 -20.65
CA LYS A 256 16.71 12.66 -20.03
C LYS A 256 17.99 11.88 -19.75
N VAL A 257 17.88 10.59 -19.42
CA VAL A 257 19.04 9.74 -19.12
C VAL A 257 19.86 9.43 -20.39
N LYS A 258 19.24 9.43 -21.58
CA LYS A 258 19.91 9.02 -22.83
C LYS A 258 20.64 10.21 -23.49
N PRO A 259 21.96 10.12 -23.76
CA PRO A 259 22.77 11.28 -24.18
C PRO A 259 22.58 11.73 -25.65
N ASN A 260 21.95 10.93 -26.52
CA ASN A 260 21.76 11.23 -27.95
C ASN A 260 20.27 11.36 -28.35
N SER A 261 19.39 11.77 -27.44
CA SER A 261 17.93 11.72 -27.60
C SER A 261 17.28 12.99 -28.17
N VAL A 262 17.98 13.77 -29.00
CA VAL A 262 17.51 15.11 -29.45
C VAL A 262 16.19 15.03 -30.22
N ILE A 263 16.03 14.01 -31.05
CA ILE A 263 14.83 13.78 -31.86
C ILE A 263 13.67 13.35 -30.95
N GLU A 264 13.91 12.38 -30.06
CA GLU A 264 12.91 11.89 -29.11
C GLU A 264 12.42 12.99 -28.16
N VAL A 265 13.32 13.90 -27.75
CA VAL A 265 13.00 15.10 -26.96
C VAL A 265 12.03 16.02 -27.70
N TRP A 266 12.30 16.30 -28.97
CA TRP A 266 11.46 17.18 -29.80
C TRP A 266 10.07 16.59 -29.99
N LEU A 267 10.01 15.31 -30.40
CA LEU A 267 8.76 14.57 -30.58
C LEU A 267 7.94 14.52 -29.28
N PHE A 268 8.57 14.18 -28.15
CA PHE A 268 7.88 14.16 -26.86
C PHE A 268 7.32 15.53 -26.48
N SER A 269 8.11 16.59 -26.66
CA SER A 269 7.70 17.96 -26.38
C SER A 269 6.48 18.36 -27.21
N ASP A 270 6.46 18.01 -28.49
CA ASP A 270 5.33 18.33 -29.37
C ASP A 270 4.07 17.54 -29.01
N LEU A 271 4.18 16.23 -28.76
CA LEU A 271 3.05 15.40 -28.29
C LEU A 271 2.52 15.87 -26.92
N SER A 272 3.41 16.29 -26.02
CA SER A 272 3.03 16.81 -24.70
C SER A 272 2.25 18.13 -24.77
N LYS A 273 2.49 18.96 -25.80
CA LYS A 273 1.69 20.20 -26.02
C LYS A 273 0.24 19.86 -26.36
N PHE A 274 -0.01 18.82 -27.15
CA PHE A 274 -1.36 18.36 -27.48
C PHE A 274 -2.11 17.84 -26.25
N LEU A 275 -1.41 17.12 -25.36
CA LEU A 275 -1.99 16.61 -24.11
C LEU A 275 -2.31 17.73 -23.10
N ASN A 276 -1.46 18.76 -22.99
CA ASN A 276 -1.66 19.83 -22.01
C ASN A 276 -2.58 20.95 -22.53
N GLY A 277 -2.74 21.08 -23.85
CA GLY A 277 -3.59 22.09 -24.51
C GLY A 277 -3.14 23.51 -24.18
N ASN A 278 -2.24 24.08 -25.01
CA ASN A 278 -1.78 25.49 -25.06
C ASN A 278 -1.60 26.29 -23.74
N SER A 279 -1.59 25.63 -22.59
CA SER A 279 -1.47 26.25 -21.26
C SER A 279 -0.14 25.87 -20.65
N SER A 280 0.81 26.81 -20.76
CA SER A 280 2.08 26.92 -20.03
C SER A 280 2.99 25.67 -19.97
N LEU A 281 4.12 25.79 -20.67
CA LEU A 281 5.34 24.96 -20.72
C LEU A 281 6.01 24.60 -19.37
N ALA A 282 5.32 24.69 -18.23
CA ALA A 282 5.96 24.69 -16.92
C ALA A 282 6.13 23.31 -16.27
N ARG A 283 5.26 22.34 -16.54
CA ARG A 283 5.29 21.04 -15.80
C ARG A 283 6.40 20.08 -16.29
N TRP A 284 6.83 20.20 -17.55
CA TRP A 284 7.69 19.22 -18.22
C TRP A 284 8.88 19.83 -18.98
N SER A 285 9.32 21.04 -18.60
CA SER A 285 10.50 21.63 -19.23
C SER A 285 11.71 20.72 -19.00
N LEU A 286 12.17 20.06 -20.07
CA LEU A 286 13.30 19.11 -20.05
C LEU A 286 14.61 19.77 -19.57
N TRP A 287 14.66 21.10 -19.59
CA TRP A 287 15.73 21.92 -19.04
C TRP A 287 15.14 22.89 -18.01
N GLY A 288 15.39 22.63 -16.72
CA GLY A 288 15.09 23.57 -15.66
C GLY A 288 15.97 24.81 -15.77
N ARG A 289 15.42 26.00 -15.51
CA ARG A 289 16.19 27.25 -15.39
C ARG A 289 17.12 27.18 -14.16
N GLY A 290 18.26 26.53 -14.31
CA GLY A 290 19.44 26.77 -13.49
C GLY A 290 20.21 27.93 -14.11
N GLY A 291 20.44 28.99 -13.34
CA GLY A 291 21.02 30.23 -13.85
C GLY A 291 22.39 30.05 -14.49
N ALA A 292 22.49 30.38 -15.78
CA ALA A 292 23.70 30.91 -16.41
C ALA A 292 23.26 31.77 -17.60
N LYS A 293 23.73 33.01 -17.62
CA LYS A 293 23.49 33.99 -18.68
C LYS A 293 24.18 33.53 -19.98
N GLY A 294 23.45 33.65 -21.10
CA GLY A 294 23.97 33.85 -22.45
C GLY A 294 24.68 32.66 -23.10
N VAL A 295 24.13 32.15 -24.20
CA VAL A 295 24.72 32.19 -25.55
C VAL A 295 23.61 31.88 -26.56
N ILE A 296 23.49 32.75 -27.55
CA ILE A 296 22.66 32.62 -28.75
C ILE A 296 23.21 31.49 -29.60
N PHE A 297 22.37 30.59 -30.13
CA PHE A 297 22.61 30.04 -31.47
C PHE A 297 21.29 29.81 -32.22
N HIS A 298 21.04 30.74 -33.13
CA HIS A 298 20.34 30.53 -34.39
C HIS A 298 21.05 29.41 -35.17
N PHE A 299 20.34 28.41 -35.69
CA PHE A 299 20.68 27.83 -37.00
C PHE A 299 19.44 27.24 -37.70
N LEU A 300 19.06 27.98 -38.74
CA LEU A 300 18.28 27.71 -39.96
C LEU A 300 17.18 26.64 -40.07
N LYS A 301 16.01 27.14 -40.50
CA LYS A 301 15.08 26.53 -41.46
C LYS A 301 15.81 25.95 -42.69
N PHE A 302 15.48 24.73 -43.07
CA PHE A 302 15.00 24.34 -44.40
C PHE A 302 14.10 23.11 -44.25
#